data_AF-A0A0F9CUW4-F1
#
_entry.id   AF-A0A0F9CUW4-F1
#
_cell.length_a   1.000
_cell.length_b   1.000
_cell.length_c   1.000
_cell.angle_alpha   90.00
_cell.angle_beta   90.00
_cell.angle_gamma   90.00
#
_symmetry.space_group_name_H-M   'P 1'
#
loop_
_entity.id
_entity.type
_entity.pdbx_description
1 polymer ?
#
loop_
_entity_poly.entity_id
_entity_poly.type
_entity_poly.pdbx_seq_one_letter_code
_entity_poly.pdbx_strand_id
1 'polypeptide(L)'
;MTIAKKPINVDEVLERYGAARTRKSRTDSERREAGKYAWPAAQDQVRNALSTDQIINTIDKYDDTAVRSAYRMTSGIFTYLMPAGSFWHGFKAQDYNLNQQPEYQKWMSIAATQTHAELMRSNFQREMFLTIRSMIVFGTGVISVEMIDGDIVFKAHHIGFMFFDDNNRGEI
;
A
#
# COMPACT_ATOMS: atom_id res chain seq x y z
N MET A 1 -8.50 17.13 23.74
CA MET A 1 -8.27 18.39 23.01
C MET A 1 -8.81 18.18 21.60
N THR A 2 -10.05 18.60 21.36
CA THR A 2 -10.75 18.38 20.09
C THR A 2 -10.13 19.31 19.06
N ILE A 3 -9.36 18.77 18.11
CA ILE A 3 -8.85 19.54 16.98
C ILE A 3 -10.08 20.02 16.21
N ALA A 4 -10.37 21.31 16.30
CA ALA A 4 -11.43 21.93 15.52
C ALA A 4 -11.10 21.66 14.04
N LYS A 5 -11.89 20.80 13.38
CA LYS A 5 -11.74 20.57 11.94
C LYS A 5 -12.00 21.91 11.25
N LYS A 6 -10.95 22.51 10.68
CA LYS A 6 -11.06 23.66 9.78
C LYS A 6 -12.14 23.31 8.74
N PRO A 7 -13.12 24.19 8.49
CA PRO A 7 -14.14 23.91 7.48
C PRO A 7 -13.44 23.60 6.16
N ILE A 8 -13.79 22.45 5.57
CA ILE A 8 -13.20 22.00 4.31
C ILE A 8 -13.66 22.98 3.23
N ASN A 9 -12.72 23.78 2.73
CA ASN A 9 -12.97 24.60 1.55
C ASN A 9 -12.94 23.69 0.32
N VAL A 10 -14.11 23.45 -0.27
CA VAL A 10 -14.26 22.53 -1.42
C VAL A 10 -13.43 23.01 -2.60
N ASP A 11 -13.36 24.31 -2.86
CA ASP A 11 -12.59 24.87 -3.98
C ASP A 11 -11.09 24.62 -3.81
N GLU A 12 -10.58 24.78 -2.58
CA GLU A 12 -9.18 24.50 -2.24
C GLU A 12 -8.84 23.02 -2.45
N VAL A 13 -9.76 22.11 -2.06
CA VAL A 13 -9.57 20.66 -2.27
C VAL A 13 -9.57 20.31 -3.76
N LEU A 14 -10.47 20.90 -4.55
CA LEU A 14 -10.56 20.66 -5.99
C LEU A 14 -9.31 21.21 -6.72
N GLU A 15 -8.81 22.37 -6.33
CA GLU A 15 -7.59 22.95 -6.88
C GLU A 15 -6.37 22.06 -6.58
N ARG A 16 -6.20 21.64 -5.31
CA ARG A 16 -5.13 20.71 -4.90
C ARG A 16 -5.21 19.39 -5.66
N TYR A 17 -6.41 18.84 -5.81
CA TYR A 17 -6.65 17.64 -6.61
C TYR A 17 -6.26 17.84 -8.07
N GLY A 18 -6.64 18.96 -8.70
CA GLY A 18 -6.31 19.29 -10.08
C GLY A 18 -4.79 19.39 -10.31
N ALA A 19 -4.08 20.05 -9.39
CA ALA A 19 -2.63 20.15 -9.43
C ALA A 19 -1.96 18.77 -9.28
N ALA A 20 -2.38 17.98 -8.29
CA ALA A 20 -1.84 16.64 -8.06
C ALA A 20 -2.10 15.70 -9.24
N ARG A 21 -3.30 15.76 -9.84
CA ARG A 21 -3.66 14.99 -11.04
C ARG A 21 -2.76 15.33 -12.22
N THR A 22 -2.49 16.62 -12.43
CA THR A 22 -1.62 17.09 -13.52
C THR A 22 -0.18 16.64 -13.34
N ARG A 23 0.36 16.69 -12.11
CA ARG A 23 1.71 16.19 -11.83
C ARG A 23 1.82 14.69 -12.10
N LYS A 24 0.80 13.94 -11.70
CA LYS A 24 0.78 12.49 -11.78
C LYS A 24 0.61 11.99 -13.22
N SER A 25 -0.16 12.68 -14.07
CA SER A 25 -0.47 12.26 -15.44
C SER A 25 0.78 11.97 -16.28
N ARG A 26 1.88 12.70 -16.04
CA ARG A 26 3.18 12.47 -16.70
C ARG A 26 3.73 11.06 -16.42
N THR A 27 3.63 10.60 -15.18
CA THR A 27 4.16 9.30 -14.75
C THR A 27 3.15 8.16 -14.92
N ASP A 28 1.85 8.48 -15.06
CA ASP A 28 0.81 7.48 -15.27
C ASP A 28 0.89 6.81 -16.65
N SER A 29 1.43 7.49 -17.68
CA SER A 29 1.68 6.86 -18.98
C SER A 29 2.75 5.76 -18.88
N GLU A 30 3.86 6.06 -18.22
CA GLU A 30 4.98 5.11 -18.01
C GLU A 30 4.53 3.92 -17.15
N ARG A 31 3.79 4.17 -16.07
CA ARG A 31 3.22 3.11 -15.23
C ARG A 31 2.25 2.22 -15.98
N ARG A 32 1.44 2.78 -16.89
CA ARG A 32 0.52 1.99 -17.72
C ARG A 32 1.28 1.09 -18.68
N GLU A 33 2.34 1.60 -19.30
CA GLU A 33 3.22 0.81 -20.15
C GLU A 33 3.89 -0.33 -19.38
N ALA A 34 4.43 -0.04 -18.19
CA ALA A 34 4.98 -1.08 -17.31
C ALA A 34 3.90 -2.14 -16.92
N GLY A 35 2.69 -1.69 -16.62
CA GLY A 35 1.53 -2.55 -16.37
C GLY A 35 1.22 -3.49 -17.54
N LYS A 36 1.27 -2.99 -18.79
CA LYS A 36 1.01 -3.78 -20.00
C LYS A 36 1.91 -5.02 -20.08
N TYR A 37 3.17 -4.91 -19.67
CA TYR A 37 4.16 -6.00 -19.78
C TYR A 37 4.35 -6.82 -18.49
N ALA A 38 4.24 -6.21 -17.31
CA ALA A 38 4.53 -6.88 -16.04
C ALA A 38 3.28 -7.29 -15.24
N TRP A 39 2.14 -6.63 -15.43
CA TRP A 39 0.88 -7.00 -14.79
C TRP A 39 -0.36 -6.63 -15.63
N PRO A 40 -0.62 -7.33 -16.75
CA PRO A 40 -1.66 -6.95 -17.71
C PRO A 40 -3.07 -6.84 -17.11
N ALA A 41 -3.42 -7.74 -16.18
CA ALA A 41 -4.72 -7.72 -15.49
C ALA A 41 -4.92 -6.48 -14.59
N ALA A 42 -3.86 -5.73 -14.30
CA ALA A 42 -3.86 -4.55 -13.46
C ALA A 42 -3.35 -3.30 -14.19
N GLN A 43 -3.17 -3.35 -15.51
CA GLN A 43 -2.70 -2.18 -16.27
C GLN A 43 -3.64 -0.97 -16.11
N ASP A 44 -4.93 -1.23 -15.93
CA ASP A 44 -5.95 -0.21 -15.69
C ASP A 44 -5.97 0.29 -14.23
N GLN A 45 -5.16 -0.26 -13.32
CA GLN A 45 -5.07 0.26 -11.94
C GLN A 45 -4.52 1.68 -11.87
N VAL A 46 -3.86 2.14 -12.93
CA VAL A 46 -3.37 3.50 -13.08
C VAL A 46 -4.45 4.43 -13.65
N ARG A 47 -5.58 3.89 -14.15
CA ARG A 47 -6.65 4.71 -14.73
C ARG A 47 -7.52 5.35 -13.65
N ASN A 48 -7.99 6.56 -13.95
CA ASN A 48 -9.03 7.26 -13.21
C ASN A 48 -10.40 6.93 -13.83
N ALA A 49 -11.48 6.95 -13.04
CA ALA A 49 -12.86 6.67 -13.46
C ALA A 49 -13.36 7.55 -14.62
N LEU A 50 -12.72 8.69 -14.87
CA LEU A 50 -13.04 9.61 -15.98
C LEU A 50 -12.28 9.30 -17.29
N SER A 51 -11.46 8.26 -17.34
CA SER A 51 -10.67 7.91 -18.54
C SER A 51 -11.55 7.21 -19.59
N THR A 52 -11.83 7.87 -20.71
CA THR A 52 -12.61 7.37 -21.85
C THR A 52 -11.80 6.47 -22.80
N ASP A 53 -10.53 6.19 -22.50
CA ASP A 53 -9.68 5.37 -23.37
C ASP A 53 -10.25 3.95 -23.54
N GLN A 54 -10.05 3.35 -24.71
CA GLN A 54 -10.47 1.96 -24.95
C GLN A 54 -9.76 1.03 -23.96
N ILE A 55 -10.48 0.04 -23.42
CA ILE A 55 -9.89 -1.02 -22.60
C ILE A 55 -9.01 -1.86 -23.53
N ILE A 56 -7.69 -1.70 -23.42
CA ILE A 56 -6.74 -2.47 -24.22
C ILE A 56 -6.57 -3.82 -23.53
N ASN A 57 -7.36 -4.81 -23.91
CA ASN A 57 -7.09 -6.20 -23.52
C ASN A 57 -5.83 -6.65 -24.27
N THR A 58 -4.71 -6.81 -23.57
CA THR A 58 -3.37 -7.00 -24.18
C THR A 58 -3.32 -8.23 -25.09
N ILE A 59 -3.43 -8.00 -26.41
CA ILE A 59 -3.22 -8.98 -27.48
C ILE A 59 -1.72 -9.04 -27.89
N ASP A 60 -0.89 -8.09 -27.42
CA ASP A 60 0.49 -7.87 -27.88
C ASP A 60 1.59 -8.43 -26.95
N LYS A 61 1.27 -9.37 -26.04
CA LYS A 61 2.29 -9.94 -25.15
C LYS A 61 2.92 -11.18 -25.78
N TYR A 62 4.13 -11.02 -26.33
CA TYR A 62 4.88 -12.10 -26.98
C TYR A 62 5.66 -12.99 -25.99
N ASP A 63 5.96 -12.50 -24.78
CA ASP A 63 6.74 -13.22 -23.76
C ASP A 63 6.26 -12.96 -22.33
N ASP A 64 6.51 -13.92 -21.45
CA ASP A 64 6.06 -13.95 -20.05
C ASP A 64 7.14 -13.57 -19.03
N THR A 65 8.38 -13.29 -19.46
CA THR A 65 9.52 -13.08 -18.54
C THR A 65 9.25 -11.96 -17.55
N ALA A 66 8.72 -10.82 -18.00
CA ALA A 66 8.40 -9.69 -17.12
C ALA A 66 7.32 -10.04 -16.09
N VAL A 67 6.23 -10.69 -16.51
CA VAL A 67 5.13 -11.11 -15.63
C VAL A 67 5.63 -12.08 -14.56
N ARG A 68 6.41 -13.10 -14.97
CA ARG A 68 6.96 -14.10 -14.06
C ARG A 68 7.97 -13.49 -13.10
N SER A 69 8.82 -12.58 -13.58
CA SER A 69 9.84 -11.92 -12.76
C SER A 69 9.21 -11.01 -11.71
N ALA A 70 8.21 -10.21 -12.09
CA ALA A 70 7.46 -9.37 -11.15
C ALA A 70 6.77 -10.20 -10.06
N TYR A 71 6.12 -11.31 -10.44
CA TYR A 71 5.51 -12.21 -9.46
C TYR A 71 6.54 -12.88 -8.54
N ARG A 72 7.65 -13.40 -9.10
CA ARG A 72 8.73 -14.01 -8.32
C ARG A 72 9.36 -13.03 -7.33
N MET A 73 9.60 -11.80 -7.76
CA MET A 73 10.12 -10.73 -6.90
C MET A 73 9.14 -10.40 -5.78
N THR A 74 7.84 -10.30 -6.10
CA THR A 74 6.79 -10.06 -5.10
C THR A 74 6.80 -11.16 -4.04
N SER A 75 6.75 -12.43 -4.45
CA SER A 75 6.78 -13.58 -3.55
C SER A 75 8.07 -13.65 -2.72
N GLY A 76 9.22 -13.34 -3.33
CA GLY A 76 10.51 -13.32 -2.66
C GLY A 76 10.58 -12.26 -1.55
N ILE A 77 10.21 -11.02 -1.87
CA ILE A 77 10.18 -9.91 -0.89
C ILE A 77 9.17 -10.20 0.22
N PHE A 78 7.96 -10.65 -0.14
CA PHE A 78 6.92 -10.94 0.84
C PHE A 78 7.36 -12.04 1.82
N THR A 79 7.92 -13.14 1.30
CA THR A 79 8.40 -14.25 2.14
C THR A 79 9.59 -13.86 3.00
N TYR A 80 10.48 -13.01 2.49
CA TYR A 80 11.66 -12.56 3.22
C TYR A 80 11.33 -11.58 4.35
N LEU A 81 10.46 -10.59 4.09
CA LEU A 81 10.11 -9.57 5.08
C LEU A 81 9.07 -10.04 6.08
N MET A 82 8.09 -10.84 5.64
CA MET A 82 6.92 -11.22 6.43
C MET A 82 6.63 -12.73 6.32
N PRO A 83 7.58 -13.59 6.75
CA PRO A 83 7.36 -15.04 6.72
C PRO A 83 6.16 -15.41 7.62
N ALA A 84 5.26 -16.25 7.09
CA ALA A 84 4.04 -16.65 7.82
C ALA A 84 4.31 -17.48 9.08
N GLY A 85 5.46 -18.18 9.15
CA GLY A 85 5.80 -19.07 10.25
C GLY A 85 6.68 -18.44 11.34
N SER A 86 6.92 -17.12 11.31
CA SER A 86 7.84 -16.48 12.27
C SER A 86 7.43 -15.05 12.58
N PHE A 87 7.79 -14.60 13.79
CA PHE A 87 7.63 -13.20 14.16
C PHE A 87 8.61 -12.34 13.38
N TRP A 88 8.07 -11.34 12.68
CA TRP A 88 8.84 -10.33 11.94
C TRP A 88 8.66 -8.91 12.51
N HIS A 89 7.93 -8.78 13.61
CA HIS A 89 7.75 -7.54 14.35
C HIS A 89 7.79 -7.81 15.86
N GLY A 90 8.04 -6.76 16.64
CA GLY A 90 8.01 -6.79 18.09
C GLY A 90 7.91 -5.38 18.66
N PHE A 91 7.51 -5.28 19.93
CA PHE A 91 7.39 -4.01 20.63
C PHE A 91 8.55 -3.84 21.61
N LYS A 92 9.04 -2.61 21.72
CA LYS A 92 10.06 -2.20 22.67
C LYS A 92 9.68 -0.83 23.23
N ALA A 93 9.87 -0.64 24.53
CA ALA A 93 9.68 0.66 25.14
C ALA A 93 10.76 1.64 24.64
N GLN A 94 10.36 2.87 24.35
CA GLN A 94 11.31 3.93 24.00
C GLN A 94 12.17 4.32 25.20
N ASP A 95 11.59 4.33 26.41
CA ASP A 95 12.31 4.56 27.65
C ASP A 95 13.10 3.30 28.06
N TYR A 96 14.40 3.47 28.25
CA TYR A 96 15.31 2.42 28.68
C TYR A 96 14.92 1.81 30.03
N ASN A 97 14.49 2.63 31.01
CA ASN A 97 14.17 2.19 32.36
C ASN A 97 12.92 1.31 32.37
N LEU A 98 11.90 1.67 31.58
CA LEU A 98 10.71 0.83 31.41
C LEU A 98 11.07 -0.50 30.76
N ASN A 99 12.02 -0.49 29.82
CA ASN A 99 12.48 -1.69 29.14
C ASN A 99 13.29 -2.64 30.04
N GLN A 100 13.76 -2.20 31.21
CA GLN A 100 14.43 -3.07 32.20
C GLN A 100 13.45 -3.79 33.13
N GLN A 101 12.19 -3.37 33.17
CA GLN A 101 11.21 -3.97 34.07
C GLN A 101 10.56 -5.20 33.43
N PRO A 102 10.60 -6.37 34.10
CA PRO A 102 10.08 -7.63 33.53
C PRO A 102 8.58 -7.58 33.20
N GLU A 103 7.80 -6.80 33.95
CA GLU A 103 6.36 -6.65 33.72
C GLU A 103 6.05 -6.04 32.35
N TYR A 104 6.73 -4.95 31.97
CA TYR A 104 6.53 -4.31 30.68
C TYR A 104 7.04 -5.18 29.53
N GLN A 105 8.16 -5.89 29.71
CA GLN A 105 8.63 -6.85 28.71
C GLN A 105 7.60 -7.95 28.46
N LYS A 106 7.00 -8.49 29.54
CA LYS A 106 5.94 -9.50 29.44
C LYS A 106 4.72 -8.95 28.70
N TRP A 107 4.26 -7.74 29.06
CA TRP A 107 3.13 -7.11 28.39
C TRP A 107 3.39 -6.89 26.90
N MET A 108 4.56 -6.38 26.52
CA MET A 108 4.95 -6.16 25.12
C MET A 108 5.02 -7.47 24.32
N SER A 109 5.52 -8.56 24.93
CA SER A 109 5.55 -9.89 24.32
C SER A 109 4.14 -10.43 24.05
N ILE A 110 3.21 -10.24 25.01
CA ILE A 110 1.80 -10.59 24.83
C ILE A 110 1.18 -9.75 23.70
N ALA A 111 1.41 -8.44 23.69
CA ALA A 111 0.90 -7.55 22.65
C ALA A 111 1.42 -7.93 21.25
N ALA A 112 2.71 -8.27 21.12
CA ALA A 112 3.30 -8.73 19.86
C ALA A 112 2.68 -10.05 19.39
N THR A 113 2.44 -10.99 20.31
CA THR A 113 1.79 -12.27 20.02
C THR A 113 0.35 -12.07 19.53
N GLN A 114 -0.42 -11.20 20.19
CA GLN A 114 -1.79 -10.88 19.78
C GLN A 114 -1.82 -10.19 18.42
N THR A 115 -0.93 -9.21 18.20
CA THR A 115 -0.84 -8.50 16.92
C THR A 115 -0.51 -9.46 15.78
N HIS A 116 0.45 -10.37 15.98
CA HIS A 116 0.79 -11.38 14.99
C HIS A 116 -0.41 -12.30 14.70
N ALA A 117 -1.13 -12.76 15.73
CA ALA A 117 -2.31 -13.60 15.57
C ALA A 117 -3.41 -12.90 14.75
N GLU A 118 -3.70 -11.62 15.05
CA GLU A 118 -4.68 -10.85 14.30
C GLU A 118 -4.26 -10.61 12.85
N LEU A 119 -2.99 -10.32 12.59
CA LEU A 119 -2.47 -10.17 11.22
C LEU A 119 -2.61 -11.48 10.43
N MET A 120 -2.35 -12.63 11.05
CA MET A 120 -2.51 -13.94 10.39
C MET A 120 -3.99 -14.33 10.18
N ARG A 121 -4.89 -13.88 11.06
CA ARG A 121 -6.35 -14.11 10.94
C ARG A 121 -6.97 -13.22 9.85
N SER A 122 -6.46 -12.01 9.69
CA SER A 122 -6.98 -11.01 8.74
C SER A 122 -6.63 -11.31 7.27
N ASN A 123 -7.13 -10.46 6.36
CA ASN A 123 -6.75 -10.50 4.94
C ASN A 123 -5.38 -9.86 4.62
N PHE A 124 -4.58 -9.50 5.64
CA PHE A 124 -3.31 -8.80 5.50
C PHE A 124 -2.39 -9.40 4.44
N GLN A 125 -2.19 -10.71 4.45
CA GLN A 125 -1.25 -11.38 3.54
C GLN A 125 -1.58 -11.12 2.05
N ARG A 126 -2.87 -11.21 1.71
CA ARG A 126 -3.36 -10.97 0.35
C ARG A 126 -3.17 -9.51 -0.06
N GLU A 127 -3.61 -8.58 0.79
CA GLU A 127 -3.60 -7.15 0.47
C GLU A 127 -2.17 -6.58 0.45
N MET A 128 -1.32 -7.06 1.35
CA MET A 128 0.10 -6.71 1.35
C MET A 128 0.83 -7.29 0.14
N PHE A 129 0.51 -8.51 -0.31
CA PHE A 129 1.05 -9.06 -1.55
C PHE A 129 0.68 -8.20 -2.77
N LEU A 130 -0.59 -7.77 -2.86
CA LEU A 130 -1.03 -6.85 -3.91
C LEU A 130 -0.32 -5.50 -3.83
N THR A 131 -0.11 -4.98 -2.63
CA THR A 131 0.59 -3.71 -2.38
C THR A 131 2.05 -3.79 -2.82
N ILE A 132 2.77 -4.86 -2.45
CA ILE A 132 4.15 -5.09 -2.89
C ILE A 132 4.22 -5.24 -4.41
N ARG A 133 3.29 -5.98 -5.01
CA ARG A 133 3.23 -6.12 -6.46
C ARG A 133 3.01 -4.77 -7.16
N SER A 134 2.14 -3.92 -6.60
CA SER A 134 1.92 -2.56 -7.07
C SER A 134 3.19 -1.70 -6.97
N MET A 135 3.94 -1.80 -5.86
CA MET A 135 5.23 -1.13 -5.72
C MET A 135 6.24 -1.58 -6.78
N ILE A 136 6.33 -2.88 -7.06
CA ILE A 136 7.27 -3.43 -8.04
C ILE A 136 6.94 -2.97 -9.47
N VAL A 137 5.65 -2.97 -9.83
CA VAL A 137 5.23 -2.70 -11.22
C VAL A 137 5.03 -1.21 -11.48
N PHE A 138 4.45 -0.48 -10.54
CA PHE A 138 4.04 0.91 -10.71
C PHE A 138 4.89 1.90 -9.89
N GLY A 139 5.84 1.41 -9.09
CA GLY A 139 6.68 2.22 -8.21
C GLY A 139 5.99 2.70 -6.93
N THR A 140 4.69 2.45 -6.77
CA THR A 140 3.93 2.88 -5.60
C THR A 140 2.84 1.87 -5.27
N GLY A 141 2.68 1.55 -3.99
CA GLY A 141 1.61 0.74 -3.45
C GLY A 141 0.95 1.50 -2.31
N VAL A 142 -0.39 1.44 -2.24
CA VAL A 142 -1.17 2.10 -1.21
C VAL A 142 -2.01 1.04 -0.52
N ILE A 143 -1.93 1.00 0.80
CA ILE A 143 -2.73 0.11 1.63
C ILE A 143 -3.38 0.93 2.74
N SER A 144 -4.65 0.68 3.02
CA SER A 144 -5.32 1.18 4.21
C SER A 144 -5.66 0.04 5.15
N VAL A 145 -5.87 0.39 6.41
CA VAL A 145 -6.34 -0.51 7.46
C VAL A 145 -7.51 0.14 8.17
N GLU A 146 -8.58 -0.62 8.35
CA GLU A 146 -9.80 -0.16 9.01
C GLU A 146 -10.32 -1.25 9.95
N MET A 147 -10.98 -0.83 11.03
CA MET A 147 -11.71 -1.74 11.91
C MET A 147 -13.16 -1.83 11.42
N ILE A 148 -13.60 -3.02 11.01
CA ILE A 148 -14.97 -3.28 10.55
C ILE A 148 -15.52 -4.41 11.39
N ASP A 149 -16.62 -4.16 12.11
CA ASP A 149 -17.32 -5.14 12.95
C ASP A 149 -16.42 -5.90 13.94
N GLY A 150 -15.35 -5.25 14.42
CA GLY A 150 -14.39 -5.82 15.36
C GLY A 150 -13.21 -6.57 14.71
N ASP A 151 -13.21 -6.71 13.38
CA ASP A 151 -12.10 -7.30 12.62
C ASP A 151 -11.23 -6.21 11.97
N ILE A 152 -9.93 -6.49 11.89
CA ILE A 152 -8.97 -5.64 11.14
C ILE A 152 -9.05 -6.02 9.67
N VAL A 153 -9.42 -5.06 8.82
CA VAL A 153 -9.52 -5.25 7.37
C VAL A 153 -8.49 -4.36 6.68
N PHE A 154 -7.64 -5.00 5.88
CA PHE A 154 -6.71 -4.32 4.99
C PHE A 154 -7.33 -4.13 3.62
N LYS A 155 -6.91 -3.08 2.91
CA LYS A 155 -7.32 -2.84 1.52
C LYS A 155 -6.19 -2.21 0.72
N ALA A 156 -5.73 -2.91 -0.30
CA ALA A 156 -4.86 -2.36 -1.33
C ALA A 156 -5.68 -1.46 -2.25
N HIS A 157 -5.16 -0.27 -2.53
CA HIS A 157 -5.82 0.71 -3.39
C HIS A 157 -5.12 0.82 -4.73
N HIS A 158 -5.93 1.01 -5.75
CA HIS A 158 -5.47 1.32 -7.09
C HIS A 158 -4.79 2.69 -7.08
N ILE A 159 -3.53 2.73 -7.50
CA ILE A 159 -2.76 3.97 -7.46
C ILE A 159 -3.44 5.09 -8.25
N GLY A 160 -4.16 4.77 -9.33
CA GLY A 160 -4.91 5.72 -10.18
C GLY A 160 -5.83 6.67 -9.42
N PHE A 161 -6.44 6.20 -8.31
CA PHE A 161 -7.37 7.00 -7.49
C PHE A 161 -6.71 7.75 -6.33
N MET A 162 -5.44 7.47 -6.03
CA MET A 162 -4.72 8.08 -4.92
C MET A 162 -3.82 9.21 -5.40
N PHE A 163 -3.82 10.30 -4.64
CA PHE A 163 -3.01 11.49 -4.89
C PHE A 163 -2.39 11.91 -3.56
N PHE A 164 -1.06 12.00 -3.57
CA PHE A 164 -0.28 12.46 -2.42
C PHE A 164 0.34 13.80 -2.78
N ASP A 165 0.40 14.68 -1.79
CA ASP A 165 1.00 16.00 -1.87
C ASP A 165 1.98 16.06 -0.71
N ASP A 166 3.26 16.21 -1.02
CA ASP A 166 4.32 16.24 -0.03
C ASP A 166 4.87 17.65 0.11
N ASN A 167 5.29 18.00 1.32
CA ASN A 167 6.07 19.21 1.51
C ASN A 167 7.53 18.99 1.03
N ASN A 168 8.35 20.04 1.05
CA ASN A 168 9.75 19.98 0.59
C ASN A 168 10.64 18.99 1.38
N ARG A 169 10.12 18.34 2.43
CA ARG A 169 10.79 17.32 3.24
C ARG A 169 10.26 15.91 3.00
N GLY A 170 9.29 15.74 2.10
CA GLY A 170 8.65 14.46 1.81
C GLY A 170 7.58 14.04 2.83
N GLU A 171 7.08 14.97 3.65
CA GLU A 171 5.95 14.71 4.55
C GLU A 171 4.64 14.87 3.77
N ILE A 172 3.82 13.82 3.77
CA ILE A 172 2.50 13.70 3.09
C ILE A 172 1.39 14.31 3.97
#